data_AF-A0A7X3THL3-F1
#
_entry.id   AF-A0A7X3THL3-F1
#
_cell.length_a   1.000
_cell.length_b   1.000
_cell.length_c   1.000
_cell.angle_alpha   90.00
_cell.angle_beta   90.00
_cell.angle_gamma   90.00
#
_symmetry.space_group_name_H-M   'P 1'
#
loop_
_entity.id
_entity.type
_entity.pdbx_description
1 polymer ?
#
loop_
_entity_poly.entity_id
_entity_poly.type
_entity_poly.pdbx_seq_one_letter_code
_entity_poly.pdbx_strand_id
1 'polypeptide(L)'
;AGSGSGWLSLEISVVLVVCYVLSLVFALRTHAELYQGTGHAADAAHAAPTWSKGKSFAVLVGAAAIVGWMSEILVGGAEEAAHALGMTEVFVGVIVVALVGNAAEHSTAVLVALRNKMDLSVQIAVGSSLQIALFIAPLLVFLSYAIGPQPIDLVFTPLEVVAVAVSVLVVGQIADDGKTHWMEGVLLLAVYVVLGLAFFNLPG
;
A
#
# COMPACT_ATOMS: atom_id res chain seq x y z
N ALA A 1 13.13 -10.61 -25.73
CA ALA A 1 12.04 -11.26 -24.95
C ALA A 1 10.88 -10.29 -24.63
N GLY A 2 10.63 -9.27 -25.45
CA GLY A 2 9.87 -8.07 -25.03
C GLY A 2 8.65 -7.73 -25.89
N SER A 3 7.67 -8.62 -25.98
CA SER A 3 6.33 -8.23 -26.45
C SER A 3 5.22 -8.96 -25.70
N GLY A 4 5.40 -10.25 -25.40
CA GLY A 4 4.37 -11.06 -24.72
C GLY A 4 4.05 -10.65 -23.27
N SER A 5 5.04 -10.23 -22.48
CA SER A 5 4.85 -9.86 -21.06
C SER A 5 4.09 -8.54 -20.88
N GLY A 6 4.27 -7.59 -21.79
CA GLY A 6 3.60 -6.29 -21.74
C GLY A 6 2.09 -6.40 -21.99
N TRP A 7 1.69 -7.18 -23.01
CA TRP A 7 0.26 -7.42 -23.28
C TRP A 7 -0.42 -8.18 -22.14
N LEU A 8 0.25 -9.19 -21.57
CA LEU A 8 -0.26 -9.92 -20.42
C LEU A 8 -0.45 -9.02 -19.20
N SER A 9 0.52 -8.15 -18.91
CA SER A 9 0.43 -7.18 -17.80
C SER A 9 -0.73 -6.21 -17.97
N LEU A 10 -0.99 -5.78 -19.21
CA LEU A 10 -2.10 -4.89 -19.54
C LEU A 10 -3.45 -5.60 -19.37
N GLU A 11 -3.58 -6.85 -19.84
CA GLU A 11 -4.78 -7.68 -19.65
C GLU A 11 -5.08 -7.91 -18.17
N ILE A 12 -4.07 -8.30 -17.39
CA ILE A 12 -4.19 -8.47 -15.94
C ILE A 12 -4.62 -7.14 -15.29
N SER A 13 -4.01 -6.02 -15.67
CA SER A 13 -4.35 -4.69 -15.14
C SER A 13 -5.81 -4.32 -15.39
N VAL A 14 -6.37 -4.65 -16.56
CA VAL A 14 -7.79 -4.44 -16.86
C VAL A 14 -8.66 -5.25 -15.91
N VAL A 15 -8.35 -6.54 -15.71
CA VAL A 15 -9.10 -7.40 -14.78
C VAL A 15 -9.04 -6.86 -13.35
N LEU A 16 -7.87 -6.43 -12.88
CA LEU A 16 -7.68 -5.88 -11.53
C LEU A 16 -8.50 -4.60 -11.31
N VAL A 17 -8.52 -3.66 -12.27
CA VAL A 17 -9.34 -2.45 -12.16
C VAL A 17 -10.83 -2.77 -12.20
N VAL A 18 -11.27 -3.73 -13.02
CA VAL A 18 -12.67 -4.18 -13.01
C VAL A 18 -13.03 -4.74 -11.63
N CYS A 19 -12.17 -5.57 -11.03
CA CYS A 19 -12.35 -6.06 -9.67
C CYS A 19 -12.42 -4.92 -8.65
N TYR A 20 -11.58 -3.89 -8.78
CA TYR A 20 -11.63 -2.70 -7.92
C TYR A 20 -12.93 -1.92 -8.06
N VAL A 21 -13.42 -1.70 -9.28
CA VAL A 21 -14.69 -1.01 -9.52
C VAL A 21 -15.86 -1.82 -8.93
N LEU A 22 -15.84 -3.14 -9.10
CA LEU A 22 -16.84 -4.02 -8.50
C LEU A 22 -16.77 -4.00 -6.97
N SER A 23 -15.58 -3.95 -6.38
CA SER A 23 -15.43 -3.85 -4.92
C SER A 23 -15.90 -2.50 -4.39
N LEU A 24 -15.69 -1.40 -5.12
CA LEU A 24 -16.27 -0.09 -4.79
C LEU A 24 -17.80 -0.11 -4.86
N VAL A 25 -18.38 -0.72 -5.90
CA VAL A 25 -19.84 -0.90 -5.98
C VAL A 25 -20.33 -1.75 -4.80
N PHE A 26 -19.59 -2.80 -4.45
CA PHE A 26 -19.92 -3.64 -3.31
C PHE A 26 -19.97 -2.82 -2.01
N ALA A 27 -18.88 -2.10 -1.71
CA ALA A 27 -18.70 -1.34 -0.48
C ALA A 27 -19.59 -0.09 -0.39
N LEU A 28 -19.86 0.61 -1.50
CA LEU A 28 -20.58 1.88 -1.50
C LEU A 28 -22.08 1.75 -1.76
N ARG A 29 -22.53 0.66 -2.40
CA ARG A 29 -23.94 0.47 -2.78
C ARG A 29 -24.55 -0.75 -2.10
N THR A 30 -24.01 -1.93 -2.35
CA THR A 30 -24.70 -3.17 -1.99
C THR A 30 -24.57 -3.54 -0.51
N HIS A 31 -23.43 -3.23 0.10
CA HIS A 31 -23.08 -3.60 1.47
C HIS A 31 -22.51 -2.40 2.24
N ALA A 32 -23.06 -1.21 1.97
CA ALA A 32 -22.63 0.02 2.63
C ALA A 32 -22.75 -0.05 4.16
N GLU A 33 -23.70 -0.82 4.67
CA GLU A 33 -23.89 -1.09 6.10
C GLU A 33 -22.69 -1.78 6.77
N LEU A 34 -21.97 -2.67 6.06
CA LEU A 34 -20.77 -3.33 6.57
C LEU A 34 -19.60 -2.34 6.76
N TYR A 35 -19.60 -1.25 6.00
CA TYR A 35 -18.55 -0.22 6.01
C TYR A 35 -18.93 1.06 6.77
N GLN A 36 -20.21 1.25 7.14
CA GLN A 36 -20.69 2.43 7.88
C GLN A 36 -20.51 2.31 9.41
N GLY A 37 -20.51 1.10 9.96
CA GLY A 37 -20.33 0.85 11.41
C GLY A 37 -18.94 1.19 11.95
N THR A 38 -17.95 1.34 11.06
CA THR A 38 -16.54 1.54 11.37
C THR A 38 -16.12 3.02 11.38
N GLY A 39 -16.91 3.90 10.75
CA GLY A 39 -16.66 5.35 10.68
C GLY A 39 -16.82 6.10 12.01
N HIS A 40 -17.82 5.74 12.83
CA HIS A 40 -18.11 6.43 14.10
C HIS A 40 -16.95 6.43 15.10
N ALA A 41 -16.08 5.43 14.98
CA ALA A 41 -14.92 5.26 15.83
C ALA A 41 -13.69 6.10 15.41
N ALA A 42 -13.57 6.42 14.12
CA ALA A 42 -12.59 7.37 13.59
C ALA A 42 -13.10 8.81 13.71
N ASP A 43 -14.41 9.02 13.51
CA ASP A 43 -15.08 10.32 13.61
C ASP A 43 -15.06 10.89 15.05
N ALA A 44 -15.15 10.04 16.07
CA ALA A 44 -15.01 10.47 17.47
C ALA A 44 -13.62 11.06 17.79
N ALA A 45 -12.60 10.84 16.95
CA ALA A 45 -11.28 11.45 17.07
C ALA A 45 -11.15 12.79 16.31
N HIS A 46 -12.11 13.10 15.42
CA HIS A 46 -12.09 14.26 14.55
C HIS A 46 -13.37 15.09 14.70
N ALA A 47 -13.59 15.64 15.89
CA ALA A 47 -14.47 16.80 16.09
C ALA A 47 -13.80 18.08 15.53
N ALA A 48 -13.29 18.02 14.30
CA ALA A 48 -12.61 19.13 13.64
C ALA A 48 -13.64 20.02 12.91
N PRO A 49 -13.43 21.34 12.88
CA PRO A 49 -14.32 22.25 12.17
C PRO A 49 -14.36 21.92 10.68
N THR A 50 -15.57 21.79 10.14
CA THR A 50 -15.79 21.47 8.73
C THR A 50 -15.34 22.65 7.85
N TRP A 51 -14.35 22.41 6.99
CA TRP A 51 -13.88 23.41 6.03
C TRP A 51 -14.87 23.57 4.88
N SER A 52 -14.90 24.76 4.27
CA SER A 52 -15.65 24.96 3.04
C SER A 52 -15.06 24.09 1.92
N LYS A 53 -15.91 23.65 0.98
CA LYS A 53 -15.48 22.81 -0.16
C LYS A 53 -14.27 23.39 -0.92
N GLY A 54 -14.26 24.71 -1.11
CA GLY A 54 -13.16 25.41 -1.78
C GLY A 54 -11.85 25.38 -0.98
N LYS A 55 -11.91 25.55 0.34
CA LYS A 55 -10.73 25.44 1.21
C LYS A 55 -10.20 24.01 1.23
N SER A 56 -11.08 23.01 1.35
CA SER A 56 -10.67 21.60 1.32
C SER A 56 -10.01 21.22 0.00
N PHE A 57 -10.58 21.65 -1.14
CA PHE A 57 -9.99 21.42 -2.45
C PHE A 57 -8.62 22.10 -2.60
N ALA A 58 -8.51 23.37 -2.19
CA ALA A 58 -7.25 24.11 -2.29
C ALA A 58 -6.14 23.48 -1.43
N VAL A 59 -6.46 23.05 -0.21
CA VAL A 59 -5.50 22.37 0.67
C VAL A 59 -5.13 20.99 0.12
N LEU A 60 -6.10 20.24 -0.42
CA LEU A 60 -5.84 18.93 -1.03
C LEU A 60 -4.86 19.05 -2.21
N VAL A 61 -5.11 19.96 -3.14
CA VAL A 61 -4.23 20.18 -4.30
C VAL A 61 -2.86 20.68 -3.86
N GLY A 62 -2.81 21.64 -2.92
CA GLY A 62 -1.56 22.17 -2.39
C GLY A 62 -0.72 21.10 -1.68
N ALA A 63 -1.34 20.28 -0.84
CA ALA A 63 -0.68 19.17 -0.16
C ALA A 63 -0.18 18.12 -1.16
N ALA A 64 -0.99 17.74 -2.14
CA ALA A 64 -0.60 16.79 -3.18
C ALA A 64 0.61 17.30 -3.99
N ALA A 65 0.65 18.58 -4.35
CA ALA A 65 1.78 19.17 -5.05
C ALA A 65 3.07 19.17 -4.20
N ILE A 66 2.96 19.52 -2.91
CA ILE A 66 4.09 19.48 -1.98
C ILE A 66 4.59 18.05 -1.78
N VAL A 67 3.68 17.08 -1.61
CA VAL A 67 4.05 15.66 -1.49
C VAL A 67 4.75 15.18 -2.76
N GLY A 68 4.26 15.55 -3.95
CA GLY A 68 4.93 15.23 -5.22
C GLY A 68 6.36 15.79 -5.29
N TRP A 69 6.54 17.06 -4.91
CA TRP A 69 7.87 17.66 -4.83
C TRP A 69 8.77 16.93 -3.82
N MET A 70 8.26 16.64 -2.62
CA MET A 70 9.02 15.93 -1.58
C MET A 70 9.37 14.50 -1.99
N SER A 71 8.50 13.84 -2.76
CA SER A 71 8.74 12.50 -3.29
C SER A 71 9.93 12.47 -4.23
N GLU A 72 10.11 13.48 -5.09
CA GLU A 72 11.28 13.59 -5.97
C GLU A 72 12.59 13.66 -5.17
N ILE A 73 12.62 14.51 -4.13
CA ILE A 73 13.77 14.65 -3.24
C ILE A 73 14.02 13.34 -2.47
N LEU A 74 12.96 12.70 -1.98
CA LEU A 74 13.06 11.46 -1.22
C LEU A 74 13.63 10.32 -2.08
N VAL A 75 13.11 10.12 -3.29
CA VAL A 75 13.56 9.05 -4.18
C VAL A 75 15.01 9.28 -4.59
N GLY A 76 15.37 10.48 -5.05
CA GLY A 76 16.75 10.79 -5.43
C GLY A 76 17.74 10.66 -4.26
N GLY A 77 17.36 11.14 -3.06
CA GLY A 77 18.19 11.01 -1.87
C GLY A 77 18.30 9.56 -1.37
N ALA A 78 17.24 8.76 -1.48
CA ALA A 78 17.25 7.36 -1.10
C ALA A 78 18.12 6.52 -2.05
N GLU A 79 18.08 6.78 -3.36
CA GLU A 79 18.94 6.12 -4.35
C GLU A 79 20.42 6.43 -4.11
N GLU A 80 20.78 7.71 -3.89
CA GLU A 80 22.17 8.09 -3.63
C GLU A 80 22.70 7.48 -2.32
N ALA A 81 21.89 7.49 -1.26
CA ALA A 81 22.23 6.84 0.01
C ALA A 81 22.36 5.31 -0.14
N ALA A 82 21.49 4.69 -0.93
CA ALA A 82 21.53 3.26 -1.19
C ALA A 82 22.82 2.84 -1.90
N HIS A 83 23.23 3.58 -2.92
CA HIS A 83 24.51 3.36 -3.60
C HIS A 83 25.70 3.50 -2.63
N ALA A 84 25.67 4.48 -1.74
CA ALA A 84 26.74 4.68 -0.75
C ALA A 84 26.80 3.57 0.31
N LEU A 85 25.66 2.98 0.68
CA LEU A 85 25.55 1.93 1.69
C LEU A 85 25.60 0.50 1.12
N GLY A 86 25.73 0.35 -0.20
CA GLY A 86 25.73 -0.96 -0.87
C GLY A 86 24.38 -1.67 -0.82
N MET A 87 23.28 -0.92 -0.72
CA MET A 87 21.91 -1.45 -0.73
C MET A 87 21.45 -1.78 -2.16
N THR A 88 20.61 -2.78 -2.30
CA THR A 88 19.97 -3.12 -3.57
C THR A 88 18.84 -2.15 -3.89
N GLU A 89 18.60 -1.84 -5.17
CA GLU A 89 17.47 -1.01 -5.61
C GLU A 89 16.13 -1.62 -5.16
N VAL A 90 16.02 -2.94 -5.18
CA VAL A 90 14.85 -3.70 -4.68
C VAL A 90 14.62 -3.44 -3.20
N PHE A 91 15.66 -3.45 -2.35
CA PHE A 91 15.51 -3.15 -0.92
C PHE A 91 15.03 -1.70 -0.70
N VAL A 92 15.56 -0.75 -1.46
CA VAL A 92 15.14 0.66 -1.35
C VAL A 92 13.66 0.79 -1.70
N GLY A 93 13.22 0.21 -2.82
CA GLY A 93 11.83 0.26 -3.24
C GLY A 93 10.88 -0.45 -2.27
N VAL A 94 11.17 -1.72 -1.97
CA VAL A 94 10.27 -2.60 -1.19
C VAL A 94 10.22 -2.24 0.29
N ILE A 95 11.33 -1.77 0.88
CA ILE A 95 11.42 -1.50 2.32
C ILE A 95 11.40 0.01 2.60
N VAL A 96 12.34 0.77 2.05
CA VAL A 96 12.54 2.18 2.45
C VAL A 96 11.40 3.06 1.93
N VAL A 97 11.16 3.04 0.62
CA VAL A 97 10.15 3.87 -0.04
C VAL A 97 8.75 3.45 0.41
N ALA A 98 8.45 2.16 0.45
CA ALA A 98 7.16 1.64 0.91
C ALA A 98 6.85 2.03 2.37
N LEU A 99 7.84 1.94 3.27
CA LEU A 99 7.65 2.30 4.67
C LEU A 99 7.34 3.79 4.84
N VAL A 100 8.07 4.67 4.14
CA VAL A 100 7.87 6.12 4.21
C VAL A 100 6.53 6.51 3.58
N GLY A 101 6.21 5.96 2.41
CA GLY A 101 4.95 6.24 1.70
C GLY A 101 3.70 5.89 2.52
N ASN A 102 3.76 4.81 3.30
CA ASN A 102 2.64 4.32 4.10
C ASN A 102 2.71 4.71 5.59
N ALA A 103 3.71 5.52 6.00
CA ALA A 103 3.94 5.83 7.42
C ALA A 103 2.74 6.47 8.13
N ALA A 104 2.02 7.36 7.44
CA ALA A 104 0.84 8.02 7.99
C ALA A 104 -0.32 7.04 8.25
N GLU A 105 -0.53 6.10 7.35
CA GLU A 105 -1.55 5.05 7.47
C GLU A 105 -1.18 4.07 8.58
N HIS A 106 0.10 3.65 8.65
CA HIS A 106 0.60 2.81 9.74
C HIS A 106 0.42 3.49 11.10
N SER A 107 0.72 4.79 11.21
CA SER A 107 0.53 5.55 12.45
C SER A 107 -0.94 5.56 12.87
N THR A 108 -1.85 5.76 11.93
CA THR A 108 -3.30 5.76 12.21
C THR A 108 -3.78 4.36 12.60
N ALA A 109 -3.34 3.31 11.89
CA ALA A 109 -3.66 1.92 12.19
C ALA A 109 -3.21 1.53 13.62
N VAL A 110 -2.00 1.90 14.02
CA VAL A 110 -1.49 1.67 15.38
C VAL A 110 -2.29 2.47 16.41
N LEU A 111 -2.61 3.74 16.14
CA LEU A 111 -3.37 4.58 17.06
C LEU A 111 -4.79 4.03 17.32
N VAL A 112 -5.48 3.53 16.28
CA VAL A 112 -6.80 2.92 16.45
C VAL A 112 -6.71 1.55 17.12
N ALA A 113 -5.66 0.76 16.86
CA ALA A 113 -5.40 -0.49 17.58
C ALA A 113 -5.20 -0.24 19.09
N LEU A 114 -4.42 0.78 19.47
CA LEU A 114 -4.22 1.19 20.87
C LEU A 114 -5.52 1.64 21.55
N ARG A 115 -6.53 2.06 20.77
CA ARG A 115 -7.88 2.39 21.26
C ARG A 115 -8.82 1.19 21.26
N ASN A 116 -8.27 -0.02 21.24
CA ASN A 116 -8.98 -1.29 21.24
C ASN A 116 -9.97 -1.45 20.06
N LYS A 117 -9.62 -0.86 18.91
CA LYS A 117 -10.38 -0.95 17.66
C LYS A 117 -9.58 -1.73 16.62
N MET A 118 -9.32 -3.00 16.91
CA MET A 118 -8.48 -3.84 16.06
C MET A 118 -9.09 -4.06 14.67
N ASP A 119 -10.41 -4.25 14.58
CA ASP A 119 -11.12 -4.41 13.30
C ASP A 119 -10.86 -3.21 12.36
N LEU A 120 -10.82 -1.99 12.91
CA LEU A 120 -10.49 -0.78 12.14
C LEU A 120 -9.03 -0.76 11.71
N SER A 121 -8.12 -1.16 12.60
CA SER A 121 -6.69 -1.23 12.30
C SER A 121 -6.42 -2.17 11.14
N VAL A 122 -6.99 -3.37 11.19
CA VAL A 122 -6.90 -4.38 10.13
C VAL A 122 -7.56 -3.89 8.84
N GLN A 123 -8.72 -3.24 8.92
CA GLN A 123 -9.38 -2.66 7.74
C GLN A 123 -8.55 -1.56 7.07
N ILE A 124 -7.89 -0.69 7.85
CA ILE A 124 -6.99 0.33 7.29
C ILE A 124 -5.83 -0.36 6.55
N ALA A 125 -5.17 -1.35 7.17
CA ALA A 125 -4.03 -2.03 6.58
C ALA A 125 -4.39 -2.87 5.33
N VAL A 126 -5.43 -3.70 5.42
CA VAL A 126 -5.91 -4.55 4.31
C VAL A 126 -6.52 -3.70 3.20
N GLY A 127 -7.27 -2.66 3.55
CA GLY A 127 -7.87 -1.73 2.59
C GLY A 127 -6.82 -1.00 1.75
N SER A 128 -5.77 -0.46 2.39
CA SER A 128 -4.64 0.15 1.70
C SER A 128 -3.92 -0.85 0.78
N SER A 129 -3.65 -2.07 1.28
CA SER A 129 -3.01 -3.14 0.48
C SER A 129 -3.84 -3.52 -0.75
N LEU A 130 -5.16 -3.67 -0.60
CA LEU A 130 -6.09 -3.94 -1.71
C LEU A 130 -6.14 -2.77 -2.71
N GLN A 131 -6.10 -1.53 -2.23
CA GLN A 131 -6.08 -0.36 -3.10
C GLN A 131 -4.78 -0.30 -3.93
N ILE A 132 -3.63 -0.61 -3.32
CA ILE A 132 -2.36 -0.68 -4.04
C ILE A 132 -2.42 -1.78 -5.12
N ALA A 133 -2.86 -2.98 -4.75
CA ALA A 133 -2.87 -4.14 -5.65
C ALA A 133 -3.91 -4.03 -6.79
N LEU A 134 -5.13 -3.59 -6.48
CA LEU A 134 -6.24 -3.61 -7.43
C LEU A 134 -6.38 -2.31 -8.24
N PHE A 135 -5.81 -1.20 -7.76
CA PHE A 135 -5.95 0.10 -8.41
C PHE A 135 -4.62 0.76 -8.76
N ILE A 136 -3.73 0.99 -7.78
CA ILE A 136 -2.51 1.77 -8.02
C ILE A 136 -1.57 1.05 -8.98
N ALA A 137 -1.25 -0.23 -8.76
CA ALA A 137 -0.36 -0.97 -9.66
C ALA A 137 -0.90 -1.04 -11.11
N PRO A 138 -2.17 -1.41 -11.35
CA PRO A 138 -2.76 -1.33 -12.71
C PRO A 138 -2.77 0.07 -13.32
N LEU A 139 -3.05 1.10 -12.52
CA LEU A 139 -3.03 2.48 -12.97
C LEU A 139 -1.63 2.90 -13.43
N LEU A 140 -0.59 2.49 -12.70
CA LEU A 140 0.81 2.75 -13.10
C LEU A 140 1.16 2.03 -14.40
N VAL A 141 0.69 0.80 -14.62
CA VAL A 141 0.84 0.11 -15.91
C VAL A 141 0.19 0.94 -17.02
N PHE A 142 -1.06 1.35 -16.89
CA PHE A 142 -1.73 2.15 -17.92
C PHE A 142 -1.05 3.50 -18.18
N LEU A 143 -0.63 4.21 -17.12
CA LEU A 143 0.06 5.48 -17.22
C LEU A 143 1.44 5.32 -17.88
N SER A 144 2.15 4.22 -17.63
CA SER A 144 3.45 3.97 -18.25
C SER A 144 3.37 3.87 -19.77
N TYR A 145 2.27 3.34 -20.33
CA TYR A 145 2.02 3.29 -21.77
C TYR A 145 1.60 4.66 -22.36
N ALA A 146 0.95 5.51 -21.55
CA ALA A 146 0.42 6.80 -22.01
C ALA A 146 1.46 7.93 -21.95
N ILE A 147 2.23 7.99 -20.86
CA ILE A 147 3.14 9.10 -20.53
C ILE A 147 4.52 8.64 -20.05
N GLY A 148 4.71 7.33 -19.83
CA GLY A 148 5.96 6.79 -19.31
C GLY A 148 7.06 6.70 -20.37
N PRO A 149 8.34 6.75 -19.96
CA PRO A 149 9.47 6.59 -20.87
C PRO A 149 9.62 5.14 -21.37
N GLN A 150 9.17 4.16 -20.57
CA GLN A 150 9.14 2.74 -20.87
C GLN A 150 7.87 2.13 -20.25
N PRO A 151 7.29 1.08 -20.86
CA PRO A 151 6.19 0.34 -20.25
C PRO A 151 6.62 -0.34 -18.94
N ILE A 152 5.83 -0.16 -17.88
CA ILE A 152 5.93 -0.92 -16.64
C ILE A 152 5.15 -2.22 -16.82
N ASP A 153 5.75 -3.35 -16.46
CA ASP A 153 5.09 -4.65 -16.42
C ASP A 153 4.83 -5.11 -14.98
N LEU A 154 3.94 -6.08 -14.81
CA LEU A 154 3.67 -6.73 -13.52
C LEU A 154 4.57 -7.95 -13.34
N VAL A 155 5.85 -7.81 -13.71
CA VAL A 155 6.84 -8.88 -13.61
C VAL A 155 7.65 -8.67 -12.34
N PHE A 156 7.36 -9.50 -11.35
CA PHE A 156 8.06 -9.50 -10.07
C PHE A 156 9.12 -10.59 -10.03
N THR A 157 10.18 -10.38 -9.28
CA THR A 157 11.19 -11.40 -9.03
C THR A 157 10.60 -12.57 -8.24
N PRO A 158 11.15 -13.79 -8.33
CA PRO A 158 10.66 -14.92 -7.55
C PRO A 158 10.62 -14.64 -6.04
N LEU A 159 11.58 -13.87 -5.51
CA LEU A 159 11.59 -13.49 -4.10
C LEU A 159 10.44 -12.55 -3.75
N GLU A 160 10.15 -11.55 -4.59
CA GLU A 160 9.02 -10.63 -4.39
C GLU A 160 7.68 -11.38 -4.38
N VAL A 161 7.48 -12.30 -5.34
CA VAL A 161 6.28 -13.12 -5.40
C VAL A 161 6.13 -13.98 -4.15
N VAL A 162 7.21 -14.62 -3.70
CA VAL A 162 7.21 -15.42 -2.46
C VAL A 162 6.94 -14.55 -1.23
N ALA A 163 7.54 -13.37 -1.14
CA ALA A 163 7.34 -12.44 -0.03
C ALA A 163 5.88 -11.98 0.08
N VAL A 164 5.26 -11.63 -1.05
CA VAL A 164 3.83 -11.27 -1.10
C VAL A 164 2.97 -12.47 -0.73
N ALA A 165 3.23 -13.65 -1.29
CA ALA A 165 2.47 -14.86 -0.99
C ALA A 165 2.54 -15.23 0.49
N VAL A 166 3.73 -15.23 1.09
CA VAL A 166 3.92 -15.49 2.53
C VAL A 166 3.18 -14.44 3.36
N SER A 167 3.28 -13.16 2.99
CA SER A 167 2.59 -12.08 3.72
C SER A 167 1.08 -12.26 3.71
N VAL A 168 0.49 -12.57 2.55
CA VAL A 168 -0.96 -12.84 2.42
C VAL A 168 -1.37 -14.07 3.23
N LEU A 169 -0.59 -15.15 3.18
CA LEU A 169 -0.88 -16.37 3.93
C LEU A 169 -0.84 -16.15 5.44
N VAL A 170 0.20 -15.48 5.95
CA VAL A 170 0.35 -15.23 7.39
C VAL A 170 -0.74 -14.30 7.89
N VAL A 171 -1.03 -13.21 7.16
CA VAL A 171 -2.11 -12.29 7.52
C VAL A 171 -3.47 -13.00 7.48
N GLY A 172 -3.73 -13.84 6.47
CA GLY A 172 -4.94 -14.64 6.39
C GLY A 172 -5.13 -15.57 7.59
N GLN A 173 -4.07 -16.29 7.98
CA GLN A 173 -4.11 -17.18 9.14
C GLN A 173 -4.35 -16.46 10.46
N ILE A 174 -3.74 -15.29 10.65
CA ILE A 174 -3.94 -14.48 11.86
C ILE A 174 -5.34 -13.85 11.88
N ALA A 175 -5.91 -13.53 10.73
CA ALA A 175 -7.26 -12.98 10.65
C ALA A 175 -8.37 -14.02 10.89
N ASP A 176 -8.11 -15.30 10.67
CA ASP A 176 -9.11 -16.38 10.69
C ASP A 176 -9.72 -16.64 12.08
N ASP A 177 -8.96 -16.48 13.16
CA ASP A 177 -9.44 -16.78 14.52
C ASP A 177 -10.20 -15.60 15.19
N GLY A 178 -10.22 -14.45 14.51
CA GLY A 178 -10.91 -13.23 14.94
C GLY A 178 -10.34 -12.59 16.21
N LYS A 179 -9.15 -13.00 16.67
CA LYS A 179 -8.49 -12.46 17.86
C LYS A 179 -7.05 -12.09 17.50
N THR A 180 -6.48 -11.18 18.27
CA THR A 180 -5.07 -10.81 18.10
C THR A 180 -4.40 -10.68 19.45
N HIS A 181 -3.17 -11.15 19.57
CA HIS A 181 -2.34 -10.93 20.76
C HIS A 181 -0.95 -10.39 20.41
N TRP A 182 -0.28 -9.77 21.38
CA TRP A 182 1.00 -9.09 21.15
C TRP A 182 2.09 -10.00 20.54
N MET A 183 2.07 -11.30 20.85
CA MET A 183 3.03 -12.26 20.29
C MET A 183 2.83 -12.53 18.78
N GLU A 184 1.60 -12.47 18.24
CA GLU A 184 1.36 -12.53 16.78
C GLU A 184 1.91 -11.27 16.12
N GLY A 185 1.74 -10.11 16.76
CA GLY A 185 2.35 -8.86 16.31
C GLY A 185 3.88 -8.95 16.25
N VAL A 186 4.52 -9.53 17.26
CA VAL A 186 5.97 -9.77 17.25
C VAL A 186 6.37 -10.74 16.13
N LEU A 187 5.60 -11.79 15.89
CA LEU A 187 5.87 -12.75 14.81
C LEU A 187 5.75 -12.10 13.43
N LEU A 188 4.72 -11.27 13.21
CA LEU A 188 4.55 -10.49 11.98
C LEU A 188 5.72 -9.54 11.74
N LEU A 189 6.16 -8.82 12.78
CA LEU A 189 7.33 -7.96 12.70
C LEU A 189 8.61 -8.77 12.42
N ALA A 190 8.76 -9.95 13.01
CA ALA A 190 9.90 -10.83 12.75
C ALA A 190 9.91 -11.30 11.29
N VAL A 191 8.77 -11.71 10.72
CA VAL A 191 8.65 -12.06 9.30
C VAL A 191 9.03 -10.87 8.41
N TYR A 192 8.52 -9.67 8.71
CA TYR A 192 8.87 -8.46 7.98
C TYR A 192 10.37 -8.16 8.02
N VAL A 193 11.02 -8.27 9.20
CA VAL A 193 12.47 -8.08 9.34
C VAL A 193 13.26 -9.14 8.58
N VAL A 194 12.85 -10.41 8.64
CA VAL A 194 13.52 -11.50 7.89
C VAL A 194 13.44 -11.25 6.39
N LEU A 195 12.28 -10.85 5.87
CA LEU A 195 12.13 -10.48 4.46
C LEU A 195 12.98 -9.25 4.12
N GLY A 196 13.01 -8.23 4.97
CA GLY A 196 13.87 -7.06 4.80
C GLY A 196 15.36 -7.42 4.71
N LEU A 197 15.83 -8.32 5.58
CA LEU A 197 17.20 -8.84 5.52
C LEU A 197 17.46 -9.64 4.23
N ALA A 198 16.47 -10.42 3.75
CA ALA A 198 16.58 -11.16 2.49
C ALA A 198 16.70 -10.20 1.29
N PHE A 199 15.89 -9.14 1.23
CA PHE A 199 15.97 -8.13 0.18
C PHE A 199 17.28 -7.33 0.22
N PHE A 200 17.79 -7.04 1.42
CA PHE A 200 19.07 -6.35 1.60
C PHE A 200 20.24 -7.17 1.05
N ASN A 201 20.22 -8.50 1.26
CA ASN A 201 21.30 -9.40 0.83
C ASN A 201 21.06 -10.02 -0.55
N LEU A 202 20.06 -9.55 -1.30
CA LEU A 202 19.81 -10.03 -2.66
C LEU A 202 21.03 -9.71 -3.53
N PRO A 203 21.63 -10.68 -4.24
CA PRO A 203 22.65 -10.34 -5.23
C PRO A 203 22.00 -9.46 -6.30
N GLY A 204 22.53 -8.25 -6.47
CA GLY A 204 22.15 -7.31 -7.53
C GLY A 204 22.56 -7.78 -8.91
#